data_AF-X6NUB4-F1
#
_entry.id   AF-X6NUB4-F1
#
_cell.length_a   1.000
_cell.length_b   1.000
_cell.length_c   1.000
_cell.angle_alpha   90.00
_cell.angle_beta   90.00
_cell.angle_gamma   90.00
#
_symmetry.space_group_name_H-M   'P 1'
#
loop_
_entity.id
_entity.type
_entity.pdbx_description
1 polymer ?
#
loop_
_entity_poly.entity_id
_entity_poly.type
_entity_poly.pdbx_seq_one_letter_code
_entity_poly.pdbx_strand_id
1 'polypeptide(L)'
;MTSKKEASERKVIDGVVLESGKEDIQPYERSSCKRGEGIARRLEGDRSGKKKGKEEEESVRKKKMKKEREEWEKYVEGKGEEDLKEKNNEEKEIELERWIKYMNWIKVNYPTMDNAESKLNQVLERCCKKYQEKEKYRNNKKYIKIWLEYINTCQDKLEIFNWLRQMKIGERLPLFWRAWATVAEKEMKFTLSEQILREAMKQHFLKQDQDLQDIQKAYQQFCIR
;
A
#
# COMPACT_ATOMS: atom_id res chain seq x y z
N MET A 1 -41.78 13.89 -14.14
CA MET A 1 -40.84 13.18 -13.23
C MET A 1 -39.45 13.26 -13.84
N THR A 2 -38.66 14.25 -13.45
CA THR A 2 -37.34 14.55 -14.03
C THR A 2 -36.24 14.09 -13.06
N SER A 3 -35.62 12.94 -13.36
CA SER A 3 -34.43 12.46 -12.65
C SER A 3 -33.19 13.25 -13.09
N LYS A 4 -32.63 14.08 -12.19
CA LYS A 4 -31.28 14.62 -12.33
C LYS A 4 -30.27 13.54 -11.91
N LYS A 5 -29.41 13.11 -12.84
CA LYS A 5 -28.17 12.38 -12.54
C LYS A 5 -27.12 13.40 -12.11
N GLU A 6 -26.68 13.36 -10.87
CA GLU A 6 -25.47 14.06 -10.41
C GLU A 6 -24.24 13.36 -10.99
N ALA A 7 -23.56 14.04 -11.90
CA ALA A 7 -22.24 13.64 -12.38
C ALA A 7 -21.20 14.17 -11.40
N SER A 8 -20.47 13.25 -10.75
CA SER A 8 -19.25 13.54 -9.98
C SER A 8 -18.24 14.25 -10.88
N GLU A 9 -18.12 15.58 -10.76
CA GLU A 9 -17.08 16.37 -11.42
C GLU A 9 -15.68 15.85 -11.05
N ARG A 10 -14.91 15.44 -12.07
CA ARG A 10 -13.49 15.17 -11.91
C ARG A 10 -12.77 16.51 -11.83
N LYS A 11 -12.18 16.81 -10.69
CA LYS A 11 -11.38 18.03 -10.48
C LYS A 11 -10.15 17.99 -11.39
N VAL A 12 -10.15 18.80 -12.45
CA VAL A 12 -9.00 18.96 -13.36
C VAL A 12 -7.98 19.86 -12.66
N ILE A 13 -6.75 19.37 -12.50
CA ILE A 13 -5.68 20.10 -11.82
C ILE A 13 -4.77 20.69 -12.90
N ASP A 14 -4.48 21.98 -12.78
CA ASP A 14 -3.74 22.74 -13.79
C ASP A 14 -2.26 22.34 -13.87
N GLY A 15 -1.74 22.11 -15.08
CA GLY A 15 -0.43 21.49 -15.30
C GLY A 15 0.75 22.34 -14.83
N VAL A 16 0.60 23.66 -14.85
CA VAL A 16 1.61 24.64 -14.42
C VAL A 16 1.93 24.53 -12.93
N VAL A 17 0.94 24.13 -12.12
CA VAL A 17 1.08 23.97 -10.67
C VAL A 17 2.06 22.83 -10.38
N LEU A 18 1.96 21.70 -11.09
CA LEU A 18 2.82 20.54 -10.87
C LEU A 18 4.29 20.76 -11.25
N GLU A 19 4.57 21.68 -12.17
CA GLU A 19 5.92 21.90 -12.71
C GLU A 19 6.83 22.62 -11.70
N SER A 20 6.29 23.53 -10.88
CA SER A 20 7.07 24.33 -9.93
C SER A 20 7.54 23.60 -8.67
N GLY A 21 7.07 22.38 -8.41
CA GLY A 21 7.40 21.60 -7.20
C GLY A 21 7.99 20.22 -7.50
N LYS A 22 8.44 19.99 -8.73
CA LYS A 22 8.80 18.66 -9.24
C LYS A 22 10.06 18.07 -8.58
N GLU A 23 10.94 18.92 -8.06
CA GLU A 23 12.20 18.53 -7.41
C GLU A 23 11.99 17.95 -6.00
N ASP A 24 10.93 18.34 -5.30
CA ASP A 24 10.60 17.87 -3.94
C ASP A 24 9.67 16.64 -3.93
N ILE A 25 9.32 16.10 -5.10
CA ILE A 25 8.43 14.95 -5.23
C ILE A 25 9.27 13.69 -5.29
N GLN A 26 9.20 12.87 -4.23
CA GLN A 26 9.84 11.56 -4.19
C GLN A 26 9.39 10.69 -5.39
N PRO A 27 10.32 10.19 -6.23
CA PRO A 27 9.97 9.34 -7.36
C PRO A 27 9.41 8.00 -6.88
N TYR A 28 8.25 7.59 -7.40
CA TYR A 28 7.59 6.32 -7.04
C TYR A 28 7.14 5.57 -8.30
N GLU A 29 7.53 4.30 -8.44
CA GLU A 29 7.43 3.49 -9.66
C GLU A 29 6.00 3.21 -10.17
N ARG A 30 4.94 3.60 -9.45
CA ARG A 30 3.54 3.50 -9.94
C ARG A 30 2.73 4.74 -9.57
N SER A 31 2.48 5.62 -10.55
CA SER A 31 1.59 6.77 -10.41
C SER A 31 0.12 6.36 -10.53
N SER A 32 -0.52 6.09 -9.39
CA SER A 32 -1.97 6.21 -9.31
C SER A 32 -2.32 7.70 -9.30
N CYS A 33 -3.08 8.19 -10.29
CA CYS A 33 -3.39 9.61 -10.55
C CYS A 33 -4.16 10.34 -9.42
N LYS A 34 -4.33 9.73 -8.24
CA LYS A 34 -4.99 10.35 -7.07
C LYS A 34 -4.07 11.25 -6.23
N ARG A 35 -2.79 11.42 -6.61
CA ARG A 35 -1.81 12.26 -5.89
C ARG A 35 -1.94 13.77 -6.17
N GLY A 36 -2.59 14.16 -7.26
CA GLY A 36 -2.68 15.57 -7.66
C GLY A 36 -3.34 16.46 -6.61
N GLU A 37 -4.37 15.98 -5.89
CA GLU A 37 -5.07 16.80 -4.88
C GLU A 37 -4.24 17.09 -3.63
N GLY A 38 -3.30 16.21 -3.27
CA GLY A 38 -2.36 16.45 -2.17
C GLY A 38 -1.29 17.47 -2.56
N ILE A 39 -0.84 17.42 -3.82
CA ILE A 39 0.17 18.32 -4.38
C ILE A 39 -0.44 19.70 -4.68
N ALA A 40 -1.67 19.78 -5.22
CA ALA A 40 -2.37 21.04 -5.45
C ALA A 40 -2.62 21.83 -4.15
N ARG A 41 -3.02 21.14 -3.07
CA ARG A 41 -3.12 21.74 -1.73
C ARG A 41 -1.79 22.32 -1.20
N ARG A 42 -0.64 21.82 -1.67
CA ARG A 42 0.70 22.30 -1.29
C ARG A 42 1.02 23.62 -1.97
N LEU A 43 0.66 23.75 -3.24
CA LEU A 43 1.11 24.86 -4.09
C LEU A 43 0.21 26.11 -4.00
N GLU A 44 -1.05 25.93 -3.59
CA GLU A 44 -1.91 27.06 -3.21
C GLU A 44 -1.40 27.79 -1.95
N GLY A 45 -0.66 27.12 -1.06
CA GLY A 45 -0.17 27.68 0.20
C GLY A 45 1.14 28.47 0.13
N ASP A 46 1.90 28.39 -0.96
CA ASP A 46 3.28 28.90 -0.99
C ASP A 46 3.47 30.33 -1.53
N ARG A 47 2.39 31.05 -1.86
CA ARG A 47 2.47 32.39 -2.47
C ARG A 47 2.64 33.59 -1.52
N SER A 48 2.86 33.41 -0.21
CA SER A 48 3.06 34.56 0.69
C SER A 48 4.19 34.40 1.69
N GLY A 49 5.21 35.27 1.57
CA GLY A 49 6.28 35.45 2.55
C GLY A 49 5.76 36.07 3.86
N LYS A 50 5.41 35.24 4.84
CA LYS A 50 5.24 35.61 6.26
C LYS A 50 5.69 34.44 7.15
N LYS A 51 6.95 34.45 7.62
CA LYS A 51 7.54 33.37 8.44
C LYS A 51 6.80 33.12 9.77
N LYS A 52 6.25 34.15 10.42
CA LYS A 52 5.58 34.03 11.73
C LYS A 52 4.18 33.39 11.67
N GLY A 53 3.43 33.62 10.58
CA GLY A 53 2.12 32.98 10.37
C GLY A 53 2.23 31.52 9.93
N LYS A 54 3.29 31.16 9.19
CA LYS A 54 3.55 29.79 8.74
C LYS A 54 3.75 28.81 9.92
N GLU A 55 4.41 29.22 11.00
CA GLU A 55 4.64 28.36 12.18
C GLU A 55 3.36 28.11 13.00
N GLU A 56 2.51 29.13 13.17
CA GLU A 56 1.21 28.97 13.85
C GLU A 56 0.22 28.14 13.02
N GLU A 57 0.14 28.38 11.70
CA GLU A 57 -0.65 27.57 10.79
C GLU A 57 -0.18 26.11 10.76
N GLU A 58 1.13 25.87 10.78
CA GLU A 58 1.70 24.53 10.86
C GLU A 58 1.40 23.86 12.21
N SER A 59 1.42 24.60 13.32
CA SER A 59 1.04 24.10 14.66
C SER A 59 -0.44 23.72 14.73
N VAL A 60 -1.34 24.55 14.20
CA VAL A 60 -2.77 24.26 14.13
C VAL A 60 -3.04 23.06 13.23
N ARG A 61 -2.37 22.98 12.07
CA ARG A 61 -2.44 21.84 11.17
C ARG A 61 -1.94 20.56 11.83
N LYS A 62 -0.82 20.59 12.55
CA LYS A 62 -0.29 19.45 13.33
C LYS A 62 -1.27 18.98 14.39
N LYS A 63 -1.94 19.90 15.10
CA LYS A 63 -2.99 19.56 16.08
C LYS A 63 -4.21 18.91 15.44
N LYS A 64 -4.69 19.44 14.31
CA LYS A 64 -5.81 18.86 13.55
C LYS A 64 -5.46 17.45 13.06
N MET A 65 -4.30 17.28 12.46
CA MET A 65 -3.79 15.99 11.96
C MET A 65 -3.63 14.95 13.08
N LYS A 66 -3.25 15.38 14.28
CA LYS A 66 -3.15 14.50 15.45
C LYS A 66 -4.53 14.01 15.89
N LYS A 67 -5.55 14.88 15.94
CA LYS A 67 -6.93 14.49 16.26
C LYS A 67 -7.51 13.51 15.24
N GLU A 68 -7.38 13.81 13.95
CA GLU A 68 -7.83 12.91 12.88
C GLU A 68 -7.15 11.54 12.98
N ARG A 69 -5.87 11.50 13.35
CA ARG A 69 -5.18 10.22 13.59
C ARG A 69 -5.77 9.46 14.78
N GLU A 70 -6.01 10.12 15.91
CA GLU A 70 -6.62 9.49 17.09
C GLU A 70 -8.01 8.92 16.76
N GLU A 71 -8.78 9.58 15.89
CA GLU A 71 -10.05 9.07 15.37
C GLU A 71 -9.85 7.82 14.50
N TRP A 72 -8.85 7.79 13.62
CA TRP A 72 -8.51 6.60 12.84
C TRP A 72 -8.05 5.44 13.71
N GLU A 73 -7.23 5.70 14.73
CA GLU A 73 -6.80 4.67 15.70
C GLU A 73 -8.02 4.08 16.41
N LYS A 74 -8.96 4.92 16.88
CA LYS A 74 -10.23 4.45 17.46
C LYS A 74 -11.09 3.66 16.46
N TYR A 75 -11.11 4.05 15.18
CA TYR A 75 -11.87 3.35 14.15
C TYR A 75 -11.30 1.95 13.84
N VAL A 76 -9.99 1.79 13.96
CA VAL A 76 -9.27 0.54 13.71
C VAL A 76 -9.23 -0.37 14.95
N GLU A 77 -9.16 0.23 16.15
CA GLU A 77 -9.18 -0.45 17.45
C GLU A 77 -10.59 -0.76 17.95
N GLY A 78 -11.60 -0.01 17.50
CA GLY A 78 -13.01 -0.24 17.80
C GLY A 78 -13.31 -1.71 17.63
N LYS A 79 -13.47 -2.40 18.77
CA LYS A 79 -13.52 -3.85 18.88
C LYS A 79 -14.53 -4.38 17.87
N GLY A 80 -14.04 -5.01 16.80
CA GLY A 80 -14.86 -5.87 15.94
C GLY A 80 -15.17 -7.21 16.61
N GLU A 81 -15.34 -7.22 17.94
CA GLU A 81 -15.59 -8.43 18.73
C GLU A 81 -17.08 -8.66 19.01
N GLU A 82 -17.99 -7.73 18.67
CA GLU A 82 -19.41 -7.88 19.05
C GLU A 82 -20.32 -8.59 18.04
N ASP A 83 -19.90 -8.88 16.82
CA ASP A 83 -20.76 -9.61 15.87
C ASP A 83 -20.23 -11.00 15.54
N LEU A 84 -20.31 -11.88 16.54
CA LEU A 84 -20.44 -13.32 16.31
C LEU A 84 -21.80 -13.58 15.65
N LYS A 85 -21.86 -13.61 14.31
CA LYS A 85 -22.63 -14.57 13.48
C LYS A 85 -22.68 -14.18 11.99
N GLU A 86 -21.92 -14.95 11.20
CA GLU A 86 -22.20 -15.35 9.81
C GLU A 86 -22.61 -14.27 8.78
N LYS A 87 -21.62 -13.75 8.03
CA LYS A 87 -21.64 -13.61 6.54
C LYS A 87 -20.21 -13.58 5.97
N ASN A 88 -19.70 -14.80 5.76
CA ASN A 88 -18.30 -15.26 5.68
C ASN A 88 -17.31 -14.71 4.62
N ASN A 89 -17.50 -13.55 3.98
CA ASN A 89 -16.45 -12.97 3.12
C ASN A 89 -16.46 -11.43 3.03
N GLU A 90 -17.63 -10.81 3.08
CA GLU A 90 -17.76 -9.35 2.95
C GLU A 90 -17.14 -8.63 4.16
N GLU A 91 -17.35 -9.15 5.37
CA GLU A 91 -16.75 -8.61 6.59
C GLU A 91 -15.22 -8.70 6.60
N LYS A 92 -14.65 -9.74 5.97
CA LYS A 92 -13.19 -9.90 5.83
C LYS A 92 -12.62 -8.80 4.95
N GLU A 93 -13.31 -8.51 3.86
CA GLU A 93 -12.92 -7.41 2.97
C GLU A 93 -13.04 -6.07 3.69
N ILE A 94 -14.12 -5.87 4.45
CA ILE A 94 -14.33 -4.66 5.23
C ILE A 94 -13.23 -4.47 6.29
N GLU A 95 -12.84 -5.51 7.04
CA GLU A 95 -11.81 -5.41 8.08
C GLU A 95 -10.47 -4.93 7.47
N LEU A 96 -10.01 -5.58 6.39
CA LEU A 96 -8.79 -5.17 5.68
C LEU A 96 -8.92 -3.80 5.01
N GLU A 97 -10.09 -3.47 4.48
CA GLU A 97 -10.32 -2.17 3.83
C GLU A 97 -10.20 -1.00 4.80
N ARG A 98 -10.60 -1.16 6.07
CA ARG A 98 -10.39 -0.11 7.10
C ARG A 98 -8.91 0.21 7.23
N TRP A 99 -8.06 -0.81 7.33
CA TRP A 99 -6.61 -0.65 7.40
C TRP A 99 -6.04 0.00 6.13
N ILE A 100 -6.48 -0.43 4.95
CA ILE A 100 -6.04 0.15 3.68
C ILE A 100 -6.44 1.63 3.57
N LYS A 101 -7.67 1.99 3.98
CA LYS A 101 -8.12 3.39 4.03
C LYS A 101 -7.26 4.21 4.99
N TYR A 102 -6.94 3.66 6.16
CA TYR A 102 -6.08 4.35 7.12
C TYR A 102 -4.66 4.57 6.56
N MET A 103 -4.06 3.55 5.94
CA MET A 103 -2.75 3.67 5.29
C MET A 103 -2.76 4.71 4.15
N ASN A 104 -3.82 4.72 3.33
CA ASN A 104 -3.98 5.72 2.27
C ASN A 104 -4.16 7.13 2.83
N TRP A 105 -4.90 7.28 3.94
CA TRP A 105 -5.01 8.57 4.63
C TRP A 105 -3.64 9.05 5.13
N ILE A 106 -2.79 8.16 5.66
CA ILE A 106 -1.42 8.53 6.04
C ILE A 106 -0.64 9.02 4.82
N LYS A 107 -0.66 8.28 3.71
CA LYS A 107 0.06 8.65 2.47
C LYS A 107 -0.40 10.00 1.90
N VAL A 108 -1.70 10.29 1.94
CA VAL A 108 -2.25 11.54 1.39
C VAL A 108 -1.94 12.74 2.27
N ASN A 109 -1.95 12.57 3.61
CA ASN A 109 -1.86 13.70 4.52
C ASN A 109 -0.47 13.92 5.14
N TYR A 110 0.45 12.97 5.02
CA TYR A 110 1.83 13.08 5.51
C TYR A 110 2.92 13.12 4.41
N PRO A 111 2.78 13.83 3.27
CA PRO A 111 3.80 13.80 2.21
C PRO A 111 5.12 14.53 2.57
N THR A 112 5.17 15.33 3.64
CA THR A 112 6.29 16.28 3.91
C THR A 112 6.78 16.23 5.36
N MET A 113 6.33 15.26 6.15
CA MET A 113 6.82 15.11 7.53
C MET A 113 7.98 14.12 7.58
N ASP A 114 9.06 14.49 8.27
CA ASP A 114 10.26 13.66 8.54
C ASP A 114 10.00 12.30 9.22
N ASN A 115 8.75 11.95 9.48
CA ASN A 115 8.35 10.70 10.15
C ASN A 115 7.13 10.02 9.50
N ALA A 116 6.75 10.42 8.28
CA ALA A 116 5.60 9.84 7.59
C ALA A 116 5.79 8.34 7.32
N GLU A 117 6.97 7.95 6.85
CA GLU A 117 7.33 6.57 6.58
C GLU A 117 7.36 5.73 7.85
N SER A 118 7.97 6.26 8.92
CA SER A 118 7.98 5.60 10.24
C SER A 118 6.57 5.33 10.76
N LYS A 119 5.66 6.31 10.65
CA LYS A 119 4.26 6.15 11.05
C LYS A 119 3.51 5.14 10.18
N LEU A 120 3.73 5.16 8.87
CA LEU A 120 3.15 4.20 7.95
C LEU A 120 3.63 2.78 8.26
N ASN A 121 4.94 2.61 8.51
CA ASN A 121 5.55 1.34 8.89
C ASN A 121 4.96 0.77 10.18
N GLN A 122 4.75 1.60 11.20
CA GLN A 122 4.10 1.17 12.45
C GLN A 122 2.68 0.63 12.20
N VAL A 123 1.91 1.29 11.34
CA VAL A 123 0.54 0.85 11.01
C VAL A 123 0.55 -0.44 10.17
N LEU A 124 1.49 -0.56 9.22
CA LEU A 124 1.72 -1.77 8.44
C LEU A 124 2.06 -2.96 9.34
N GLU A 125 3.01 -2.78 10.25
CA GLU A 125 3.46 -3.82 11.19
C GLU A 125 2.32 -4.29 12.10
N ARG A 126 1.54 -3.36 12.67
CA ARG A 126 0.36 -3.68 13.49
C ARG A 126 -0.69 -4.46 12.71
N CYS A 127 -0.95 -4.05 11.47
CA CYS A 127 -1.88 -4.76 10.58
C CYS A 127 -1.38 -6.20 10.34
N CYS A 128 -0.12 -6.36 9.91
CA CYS A 128 0.49 -7.66 9.66
C CYS A 128 0.44 -8.58 10.91
N LYS A 129 0.82 -8.07 12.09
CA LYS A 129 0.78 -8.84 13.34
C LYS A 129 -0.64 -9.26 13.72
N LYS A 130 -1.64 -8.40 13.52
CA LYS A 130 -3.05 -8.72 13.85
C LYS A 130 -3.62 -9.84 12.96
N TYR A 131 -3.17 -9.94 11.71
CA TYR A 131 -3.71 -10.88 10.73
C TYR A 131 -2.82 -12.10 10.46
N GLN A 132 -1.61 -12.17 11.01
CA GLN A 132 -0.67 -13.28 10.78
C GLN A 132 -1.24 -14.65 11.23
N GLU A 133 -1.95 -14.68 12.36
CA GLU A 133 -2.51 -15.90 12.95
C GLU A 133 -3.84 -16.30 12.29
N LYS A 134 -4.53 -15.34 11.65
CA LYS A 134 -5.83 -15.56 11.02
C LYS A 134 -5.64 -16.21 9.63
N GLU A 135 -5.72 -17.52 9.57
CA GLU A 135 -5.57 -18.31 8.32
C GLU A 135 -6.46 -17.82 7.16
N LYS A 136 -7.63 -17.27 7.51
CA LYS A 136 -8.63 -16.72 6.59
C LYS A 136 -8.09 -15.63 5.65
N TYR A 137 -7.00 -14.94 6.02
CA TYR A 137 -6.42 -13.84 5.24
C TYR A 137 -5.17 -14.23 4.45
N ARG A 138 -4.58 -15.42 4.69
CA ARG A 138 -3.28 -15.81 4.13
C ARG A 138 -3.21 -15.76 2.61
N ASN A 139 -4.31 -16.03 1.91
CA ASN A 139 -4.37 -16.03 0.45
C ASN A 139 -5.16 -14.85 -0.13
N ASN A 140 -5.40 -13.78 0.65
CA ASN A 140 -6.10 -12.60 0.16
C ASN A 140 -5.15 -11.67 -0.61
N LYS A 141 -5.49 -11.31 -1.85
CA LYS A 141 -4.70 -10.39 -2.70
C LYS A 141 -4.46 -9.03 -2.03
N LYS A 142 -5.45 -8.48 -1.30
CA LYS A 142 -5.32 -7.19 -0.59
C LYS A 142 -4.29 -7.31 0.55
N TYR A 143 -4.32 -8.42 1.29
CA TYR A 143 -3.39 -8.67 2.38
C TYR A 143 -1.94 -8.84 1.90
N ILE A 144 -1.72 -9.57 0.80
CA ILE A 144 -0.38 -9.69 0.21
C ILE A 144 0.16 -8.33 -0.26
N LYS A 145 -0.68 -7.46 -0.81
CA LYS A 145 -0.24 -6.10 -1.18
C LYS A 145 0.26 -5.29 0.04
N ILE A 146 -0.40 -5.44 1.19
CA ILE A 146 0.04 -4.81 2.45
C ILE A 146 1.41 -5.35 2.86
N TRP A 147 1.60 -6.68 2.82
CA TRP A 147 2.90 -7.30 3.08
C TRP A 147 4.00 -6.83 2.14
N LEU A 148 3.72 -6.75 0.83
CA LEU A 148 4.70 -6.26 -0.14
C LEU A 148 5.08 -4.80 0.11
N GLU A 149 4.13 -3.98 0.54
CA GLU A 149 4.40 -2.60 0.93
C GLU A 149 5.29 -2.52 2.18
N TYR A 150 5.02 -3.36 3.18
CA TYR A 150 5.85 -3.49 4.37
C TYR A 150 7.27 -3.97 4.04
N ILE A 151 7.42 -4.99 3.20
CA ILE A 151 8.74 -5.50 2.78
C ILE A 151 9.55 -4.42 2.08
N ASN A 152 8.93 -3.54 1.30
CA ASN A 152 9.65 -2.49 0.59
C ASN A 152 10.35 -1.50 1.53
N THR A 153 9.84 -1.33 2.76
CA THR A 153 10.41 -0.43 3.77
C THR A 153 11.40 -1.13 4.70
N CYS A 154 11.46 -2.46 4.69
CA CYS A 154 12.44 -3.24 5.43
C CYS A 154 13.79 -3.33 4.70
N GLN A 155 14.86 -3.56 5.47
CA GLN A 155 16.22 -3.77 4.94
C GLN A 155 16.39 -5.20 4.41
N ASP A 156 16.08 -6.22 5.24
CA ASP A 156 16.27 -7.64 4.89
C ASP A 156 15.03 -8.26 4.23
N LYS A 157 14.77 -7.84 2.99
CA LYS A 157 13.54 -8.19 2.26
C LYS A 157 13.40 -9.69 2.00
N LEU A 158 14.49 -10.36 1.65
CA LEU A 158 14.47 -11.79 1.35
C LEU A 158 14.18 -12.66 2.57
N GLU A 159 14.64 -12.28 3.75
CA GLU A 159 14.35 -13.01 4.98
C GLU A 159 12.85 -12.98 5.30
N ILE A 160 12.21 -11.83 5.11
CA ILE A 160 10.76 -11.70 5.28
C ILE A 160 10.01 -12.56 4.27
N PHE A 161 10.44 -12.61 3.01
CA PHE A 161 9.82 -13.51 2.02
C PHE A 161 9.97 -14.99 2.39
N ASN A 162 11.14 -15.40 2.89
CA ASN A 162 11.37 -16.75 3.40
C ASN A 162 10.43 -17.08 4.55
N TRP A 163 10.29 -16.16 5.51
CA TRP A 163 9.36 -16.30 6.63
C TRP A 163 7.90 -16.41 6.16
N LEU A 164 7.47 -15.57 5.22
CA LEU A 164 6.12 -15.63 4.64
C LEU A 164 5.84 -16.97 3.96
N ARG A 165 6.84 -17.52 3.25
CA ARG A 165 6.76 -18.88 2.66
C ARG A 165 6.59 -19.94 3.75
N GLN A 166 7.37 -19.90 4.83
CA GLN A 166 7.26 -20.85 5.95
C GLN A 166 5.87 -20.80 6.59
N MET A 167 5.31 -19.60 6.75
CA MET A 167 3.96 -19.37 7.27
C MET A 167 2.84 -19.68 6.26
N LYS A 168 3.19 -20.09 5.03
CA LYS A 168 2.26 -20.35 3.91
C LYS A 168 1.33 -19.17 3.61
N ILE A 169 1.87 -17.95 3.71
CA ILE A 169 1.17 -16.70 3.41
C ILE A 169 1.45 -16.35 1.95
N GLY A 170 0.39 -16.23 1.13
CA GLY A 170 0.51 -15.83 -0.26
C GLY A 170 1.01 -16.91 -1.23
N GLU A 171 1.26 -18.13 -0.75
CA GLU A 171 1.77 -19.25 -1.57
C GLU A 171 0.89 -19.54 -2.79
N ARG A 172 -0.43 -19.33 -2.69
CA ARG A 172 -1.39 -19.55 -3.78
C ARG A 172 -1.54 -18.37 -4.74
N LEU A 173 -0.76 -17.30 -4.58
CA LEU A 173 -0.88 -16.08 -5.38
C LEU A 173 0.38 -15.86 -6.23
N PRO A 174 0.25 -15.69 -7.56
CA PRO A 174 1.41 -15.42 -8.42
C PRO A 174 2.07 -14.08 -8.08
N LEU A 175 1.29 -13.13 -7.52
CA LEU A 175 1.77 -11.84 -7.06
C LEU A 175 2.91 -11.96 -6.04
N PHE A 176 2.81 -12.93 -5.12
CA PHE A 176 3.82 -13.18 -4.10
C PHE A 176 5.12 -13.66 -4.73
N TRP A 177 5.05 -14.74 -5.52
CA TRP A 177 6.21 -15.33 -6.20
C TRP A 177 6.93 -14.35 -7.12
N ARG A 178 6.17 -13.56 -7.91
CA ARG A 178 6.75 -12.55 -8.78
C ARG A 178 7.50 -11.48 -7.99
N ALA A 179 6.90 -10.96 -6.92
CA ALA A 179 7.53 -9.93 -6.11
C ALA A 179 8.81 -10.44 -5.43
N TRP A 180 8.78 -11.68 -4.94
CA TRP A 180 9.95 -12.31 -4.34
C TRP A 180 11.10 -12.48 -5.34
N ALA A 181 10.81 -13.00 -6.54
CA ALA A 181 11.79 -13.13 -7.62
C ALA A 181 12.38 -11.76 -8.02
N THR A 182 11.55 -10.72 -8.14
CA THR A 182 12.00 -9.35 -8.46
C THR A 182 12.94 -8.80 -7.38
N VAL A 183 12.67 -9.07 -6.10
CA VAL A 183 13.55 -8.62 -5.01
C VAL A 183 14.87 -9.39 -5.03
N ALA A 184 14.85 -10.71 -5.27
CA ALA A 184 16.06 -11.50 -5.42
C ALA A 184 16.93 -11.03 -6.60
N GLU A 185 16.30 -10.69 -7.72
CA GLU A 185 16.94 -10.09 -8.90
C GLU A 185 17.59 -8.73 -8.56
N LYS A 186 16.88 -7.85 -7.82
CA LYS A 186 17.43 -6.56 -7.36
C LYS A 186 18.62 -6.71 -6.41
N GLU A 187 18.70 -7.80 -5.65
CA GLU A 187 19.86 -8.14 -4.80
C GLU A 187 20.97 -8.91 -5.54
N MET A 188 20.89 -9.01 -6.88
CA MET A 188 21.83 -9.76 -7.74
C MET A 188 21.88 -11.27 -7.45
N LYS A 189 20.85 -11.83 -6.80
CA LYS A 189 20.72 -13.27 -6.51
C LYS A 189 19.91 -13.94 -7.62
N PHE A 190 20.47 -13.98 -8.82
CA PHE A 190 19.79 -14.51 -10.02
C PHE A 190 19.43 -15.98 -9.91
N THR A 191 20.33 -16.80 -9.34
CA THR A 191 20.08 -18.25 -9.13
C THR A 191 18.87 -18.49 -8.24
N LEU A 192 18.72 -17.69 -7.18
CA LEU A 192 17.59 -17.75 -6.27
C LEU A 192 16.30 -17.31 -6.98
N SER A 193 16.34 -16.21 -7.74
CA SER A 193 15.20 -15.73 -8.52
C SER A 193 14.67 -16.80 -9.49
N GLU A 194 15.58 -17.46 -10.21
CA GLU A 194 15.24 -18.55 -11.13
C GLU A 194 14.59 -19.73 -10.40
N GLN A 195 15.17 -20.14 -9.26
CA GLN A 195 14.62 -21.20 -8.42
C GLN A 195 13.21 -20.87 -7.94
N ILE A 196 12.98 -19.65 -7.43
CA ILE A 196 11.68 -19.18 -6.96
C ILE A 196 10.63 -19.26 -8.07
N LEU A 197 10.95 -18.79 -9.29
CA LEU A 197 10.02 -18.82 -10.42
C LEU A 197 9.73 -20.25 -10.90
N ARG A 198 10.76 -21.11 -10.96
CA ARG A 198 10.58 -22.54 -11.31
C ARG A 198 9.76 -23.27 -10.26
N GLU A 199 9.97 -23.00 -8.97
CA GLU A 199 9.15 -23.52 -7.88
C GLU A 199 7.70 -23.06 -8.03
N ALA A 200 7.47 -21.78 -8.30
CA ALA A 200 6.12 -21.23 -8.50
C ALA A 200 5.39 -21.93 -9.66
N MET A 201 6.07 -22.25 -10.77
CA MET A 201 5.47 -23.00 -11.88
C MET A 201 5.09 -24.45 -11.53
N LYS A 202 5.83 -25.08 -10.61
CA LYS A 202 5.55 -26.45 -10.15
C LYS A 202 4.37 -26.51 -9.19
N GLN A 203 4.08 -25.42 -8.49
CA GLN A 203 3.03 -25.36 -7.49
C GLN A 203 1.64 -25.54 -8.13
N HIS A 204 0.98 -26.65 -7.77
CA HIS A 204 -0.32 -27.04 -8.35
C HIS A 204 -1.48 -26.08 -8.06
N PHE A 205 -1.32 -25.13 -7.13
CA PHE A 205 -2.38 -24.18 -6.77
C PHE A 205 -2.56 -23.06 -7.80
N LEU A 206 -1.60 -22.86 -8.70
CA LEU A 206 -1.61 -21.82 -9.73
C LEU A 206 -2.22 -22.31 -11.06
N LYS A 207 -2.98 -23.42 -11.03
CA LYS A 207 -3.63 -24.06 -12.20
C LYS A 207 -4.73 -23.21 -12.86
N GLN A 208 -4.99 -22.00 -12.37
CA GLN A 208 -5.79 -21.05 -13.12
C GLN A 208 -4.92 -20.51 -14.26
N ASP A 209 -5.34 -20.68 -15.52
CA ASP A 209 -4.52 -20.39 -16.70
C ASP A 209 -3.88 -18.99 -16.67
N GLN A 210 -4.59 -18.01 -16.10
CA GLN A 210 -4.10 -16.64 -15.96
C GLN A 210 -2.90 -16.51 -15.01
N ASP A 211 -2.91 -17.21 -13.86
CA ASP A 211 -1.87 -17.09 -12.84
C ASP A 211 -0.57 -17.77 -13.29
N LEU A 212 -0.69 -18.89 -14.01
CA LEU A 212 0.45 -19.57 -14.63
C LEU A 212 1.06 -18.73 -15.75
N GLN A 213 0.24 -18.16 -16.63
CA GLN A 213 0.71 -17.25 -17.69
C GLN A 213 1.44 -16.03 -17.12
N ASP A 214 0.95 -15.47 -16.02
CA ASP A 214 1.59 -14.33 -15.36
C ASP A 214 3.00 -14.67 -14.85
N ILE A 215 3.19 -15.88 -14.27
CA ILE A 215 4.50 -16.35 -13.83
C ILE A 215 5.41 -16.69 -15.01
N GLN A 216 4.88 -17.32 -16.07
CA GLN A 216 5.64 -17.61 -17.29
C GLN A 216 6.14 -16.32 -17.96
N LYS A 217 5.29 -15.28 -18.05
CA LYS A 217 5.70 -13.96 -18.54
C LYS A 217 6.79 -13.35 -17.67
N ALA A 218 6.67 -13.46 -16.35
CA ALA A 218 7.72 -12.98 -15.44
C ALA A 218 9.05 -13.71 -15.64
N TYR A 219 9.01 -15.03 -15.86
CA TYR A 219 10.19 -15.83 -16.17
C TYR A 219 10.82 -15.48 -17.52
N GLN A 220 10.02 -15.29 -18.57
CA GLN A 220 10.51 -14.82 -19.86
C GLN A 220 11.19 -13.45 -19.74
N GLN A 221 10.57 -12.52 -19.00
CA GLN A 221 11.17 -11.22 -18.74
C GLN A 221 12.48 -11.32 -17.96
N PHE A 222 12.56 -12.22 -16.98
CA PHE A 222 13.78 -12.50 -16.24
C PHE A 222 14.90 -13.02 -17.15
N CYS A 223 14.60 -13.95 -18.07
CA CYS A 223 15.59 -14.49 -19.01
C CYS A 223 16.09 -13.46 -20.05
N ILE A 224 15.35 -12.37 -20.29
CA ILE A 224 15.71 -11.34 -21.27
C ILE A 224 16.62 -10.26 -20.66
N ARG A 225 16.58 -10.07 -19.33
CA ARG A 225 17.36 -9.04 -18.63
C ARG A 225 18.78 -9.50 -18.33
#